data_AF-A0A2W1B0T8-F1
#
_entry.id   AF-A0A2W1B0T8-F1
#
_cell.length_a   1.000
_cell.length_b   1.000
_cell.length_c   1.000
_cell.angle_alpha   90.00
_cell.angle_beta   90.00
_cell.angle_gamma   90.00
#
_symmetry.space_group_name_H-M   'P 1'
#
loop_
_entity.id
_entity.type
_entity.pdbx_description
1 polymer ?
#
loop_
_entity_poly.entity_id
_entity_poly.type
_entity_poly.pdbx_seq_one_letter_code
_entity_poly.pdbx_strand_id
1 'polypeptide(L)'
;MLAGCYIDHGPREWQIIQQEKGRASINLRGNYILSKDLQETQSVFVRAVREDSSETVLPWLEAKMLEGERWEICLDIPSGGLYRIETCLKPESFGIEYAFRGDMIQHIGVGELFAITGQSNSAGYGKDAIYDPPEIGVHILKNNGTWDLAAHPLNDSTRSIHPVNIESINPGHSPYLSFARYLKRELNMPVGLIQASLGGSSLSQWNPGESGELYRNLMEVITDCGGKLRSLLWYQGCSDTSSSLFKTYGERFANFVRALRKDLGSPDLPVFTVQLNRFVADPEPWGMNDEGWAGVREAQRRAARELPGVFIVPSIDIPLSDNIHNSSYGNVMLGERLAKSVLKHLFGKKILADAPDIARASLSGDGTVRLVFDNVGSRLYAFDLKPKDLPISISDESGDIQVESYSVEGNAMILRLSREPGAHALVHCQHETNPRPLSIIDAVSHLPVLPFYSFEISRE
;
A
#
# COMPACT_ATOMS: atom_id res chain seq x y z
N MET A 1 27.53 -33.32 -16.43
CA MET A 1 27.61 -32.10 -15.61
C MET A 1 29.00 -32.03 -15.00
N LEU A 2 29.52 -30.82 -14.80
CA LEU A 2 30.86 -30.59 -14.25
C LEU A 2 30.83 -30.72 -12.72
N ALA A 3 31.99 -30.98 -12.11
CA ALA A 3 32.10 -30.95 -10.65
C ALA A 3 31.74 -29.56 -10.12
N GLY A 4 31.00 -29.51 -9.01
CA GLY A 4 30.45 -28.27 -8.47
C GLY A 4 29.17 -28.48 -7.66
N CYS A 5 28.55 -27.39 -7.24
CA CYS A 5 27.26 -27.41 -6.55
C CYS A 5 26.21 -26.61 -7.33
N TYR A 6 24.95 -27.01 -7.18
CA TYR A 6 23.80 -26.47 -7.90
C TYR A 6 22.70 -26.14 -6.90
N ILE A 7 21.96 -25.05 -7.13
CA ILE A 7 20.86 -24.64 -6.26
C ILE A 7 19.54 -25.03 -6.92
N ASP A 8 18.68 -25.75 -6.20
CA ASP A 8 17.32 -26.07 -6.68
C ASP A 8 16.20 -25.53 -5.78
N HIS A 9 16.55 -24.97 -4.63
CA HIS A 9 15.60 -24.26 -3.78
C HIS A 9 16.31 -23.18 -2.97
N GLY A 10 15.71 -21.99 -2.99
CA GLY A 10 16.25 -20.77 -2.44
C GLY A 10 15.42 -19.56 -2.86
N PRO A 11 15.89 -18.35 -2.58
CA PRO A 11 15.27 -17.14 -3.11
C PRO A 11 15.44 -17.07 -4.64
N ARG A 12 14.53 -16.38 -5.30
CA ARG A 12 14.58 -16.11 -6.73
C ARG A 12 15.44 -14.87 -6.98
N GLU A 13 16.07 -14.78 -8.15
CA GLU A 13 16.74 -13.54 -8.56
C GLU A 13 15.77 -12.36 -8.47
N TRP A 14 16.28 -11.18 -8.11
CA TRP A 14 15.48 -9.97 -7.84
C TRP A 14 14.53 -10.04 -6.63
N GLN A 15 14.48 -11.15 -5.89
CA GLN A 15 13.56 -11.27 -4.77
C GLN A 15 13.94 -10.33 -3.62
N ILE A 16 12.94 -9.60 -3.11
CA ILE A 16 13.03 -8.96 -1.81
C ILE A 16 12.41 -9.90 -0.79
N ILE A 17 13.11 -10.09 0.32
CA ILE A 17 12.68 -10.94 1.44
C ILE A 17 12.30 -10.02 2.60
N GLN A 18 11.13 -10.24 3.18
CA GLN A 18 10.68 -9.48 4.35
C GLN A 18 11.64 -9.71 5.52
N GLN A 19 12.21 -8.63 6.03
CA GLN A 19 13.05 -8.65 7.22
C GLN A 19 12.21 -8.76 8.50
N GLU A 20 12.80 -9.36 9.52
CA GLU A 20 12.34 -9.34 10.90
C GLU A 20 13.50 -8.89 11.81
N LYS A 21 13.30 -7.79 12.54
CA LYS A 21 14.30 -7.23 13.47
C LYS A 21 15.67 -6.98 12.81
N GLY A 22 15.65 -6.50 11.56
CA GLY A 22 16.81 -6.10 10.78
C GLY A 22 17.53 -7.26 10.09
N ARG A 23 16.93 -8.45 9.99
CA ARG A 23 17.54 -9.65 9.40
C ARG A 23 16.51 -10.54 8.72
N ALA A 24 16.96 -11.49 7.90
CA ALA A 24 16.10 -12.55 7.36
C ALA A 24 16.86 -13.88 7.25
N SER A 25 16.16 -14.97 7.56
CA SER A 25 16.64 -16.33 7.32
C SER A 25 16.38 -16.75 5.88
N ILE A 26 17.41 -17.24 5.21
CA ILE A 26 17.35 -17.76 3.84
C ILE A 26 17.78 -19.22 3.86
N ASN A 27 16.84 -20.11 3.54
CA ASN A 27 17.10 -21.54 3.40
C ASN A 27 17.50 -21.86 1.95
N LEU A 28 18.68 -22.47 1.79
CA LEU A 28 19.21 -22.92 0.52
C LEU A 28 19.40 -24.42 0.56
N ARG A 29 19.05 -25.09 -0.54
CA ARG A 29 19.37 -26.49 -0.75
C ARG A 29 19.61 -26.75 -2.23
N GLY A 30 20.27 -27.86 -2.49
CA GLY A 30 20.52 -28.27 -3.84
C GLY A 30 21.27 -29.57 -3.93
N ASN A 31 21.90 -29.79 -5.08
CA ASN A 31 22.69 -30.98 -5.38
C ASN A 31 24.15 -30.58 -5.57
N TYR A 32 25.04 -31.55 -5.46
CA TYR A 32 26.44 -31.37 -5.83
C TYR A 32 26.92 -32.55 -6.67
N ILE A 33 28.00 -32.33 -7.41
CA ILE A 33 28.65 -33.35 -8.22
C ILE A 33 30.13 -33.32 -7.85
N LEU A 34 30.61 -34.43 -7.28
CA LEU A 34 31.99 -34.57 -6.88
C LEU A 34 32.91 -34.65 -8.10
N SER A 35 34.11 -34.07 -7.98
CA SER A 35 35.18 -34.36 -8.92
C SER A 35 35.62 -35.82 -8.76
N LYS A 36 35.66 -36.56 -9.87
CA LYS A 36 36.12 -37.96 -9.91
C LYS A 36 37.63 -38.09 -9.90
N ASP A 37 38.33 -37.02 -10.25
CA ASP A 37 39.80 -36.99 -10.33
C ASP A 37 40.46 -36.82 -8.95
N LEU A 38 39.67 -36.43 -7.94
CA LEU A 38 40.11 -36.20 -6.58
C LEU A 38 39.48 -37.25 -5.66
N GLN A 39 40.32 -38.09 -5.05
CA GLN A 39 39.91 -39.12 -4.08
C GLN A 39 39.93 -38.57 -2.65
N GLU A 40 39.29 -37.43 -2.43
CA GLU A 40 39.23 -36.74 -1.14
C GLU A 40 37.81 -36.22 -0.84
N THR A 41 37.60 -35.80 0.41
CA THR A 41 36.35 -35.16 0.82
C THR A 41 36.19 -33.82 0.12
N GLN A 42 34.99 -33.55 -0.38
CA GLN A 42 34.62 -32.27 -0.99
C GLN A 42 33.33 -31.78 -0.32
N SER A 43 33.36 -30.58 0.24
CA SER A 43 32.23 -29.97 0.96
C SER A 43 31.67 -28.78 0.20
N VAL A 44 30.36 -28.54 0.32
CA VAL A 44 29.72 -27.34 -0.24
C VAL A 44 29.91 -26.18 0.72
N PHE A 45 30.28 -25.02 0.19
CA PHE A 45 30.34 -23.76 0.93
C PHE A 45 29.46 -22.71 0.29
N VAL A 46 28.90 -21.83 1.11
CA VAL A 46 28.03 -20.74 0.68
C VAL A 46 28.47 -19.45 1.34
N ARG A 47 28.50 -18.35 0.59
CA ARG A 47 28.72 -17.00 1.14
C ARG A 47 27.70 -16.01 0.60
N ALA A 48 27.62 -14.86 1.25
CA ALA A 48 26.83 -13.72 0.76
C ALA A 48 27.73 -12.48 0.68
N VAL A 49 27.67 -11.76 -0.43
CA VAL A 49 28.43 -10.53 -0.66
C VAL A 49 27.51 -9.42 -1.12
N ARG A 50 27.90 -8.16 -0.87
CA ARG A 50 27.21 -7.02 -1.47
C ARG A 50 27.55 -6.93 -2.96
N GLU A 51 26.57 -6.66 -3.80
CA GLU A 51 26.78 -6.55 -5.25
C GLU A 51 27.47 -5.26 -5.66
N ASP A 52 27.23 -4.18 -4.91
CA ASP A 52 27.76 -2.84 -5.21
C ASP A 52 29.28 -2.71 -4.94
N SER A 53 29.81 -3.50 -4.01
CA SER A 53 31.16 -3.33 -3.45
C SER A 53 31.96 -4.63 -3.38
N SER A 54 31.32 -5.78 -3.61
CA SER A 54 31.89 -7.11 -3.34
C SER A 54 32.31 -7.34 -1.88
N GLU A 55 31.87 -6.48 -0.94
CA GLU A 55 32.12 -6.66 0.48
C GLU A 55 31.47 -7.94 0.98
N THR A 56 32.20 -8.70 1.80
CA THR A 56 31.69 -9.93 2.40
C THR A 56 30.68 -9.61 3.50
N VAL A 57 29.44 -10.07 3.32
CA VAL A 57 28.35 -9.93 4.30
C VAL A 57 28.31 -11.15 5.21
N LEU A 58 28.40 -12.34 4.61
CA LEU A 58 28.65 -13.60 5.29
C LEU A 58 29.88 -14.24 4.68
N PRO A 59 30.84 -14.74 5.49
CA PRO A 59 31.99 -15.47 4.98
C PRO A 59 31.54 -16.79 4.34
N TRP A 60 32.49 -17.55 3.77
CA TRP A 60 32.21 -18.92 3.35
C TRP A 60 31.81 -19.77 4.55
N LEU A 61 30.57 -20.23 4.55
CA LEU A 61 29.99 -21.12 5.55
C LEU A 61 29.86 -22.51 4.94
N GLU A 62 30.30 -23.53 5.67
CA GLU A 62 30.13 -24.91 5.24
C GLU A 62 28.65 -25.33 5.32
N ALA A 63 28.12 -25.87 4.24
CA ALA A 63 26.78 -26.41 4.18
C ALA A 63 26.75 -27.84 4.75
N LYS A 64 25.59 -28.25 5.26
CA LYS A 64 25.39 -29.62 5.71
C LYS A 64 25.21 -30.52 4.49
N MET A 65 26.11 -31.49 4.36
CA MET A 65 26.03 -32.54 3.35
C MET A 65 25.01 -33.61 3.78
N LEU A 66 24.18 -34.06 2.86
CA LEU A 66 23.08 -34.99 3.08
C LEU A 66 23.24 -36.21 2.16
N GLU A 67 22.53 -37.29 2.46
CA GLU A 67 22.45 -38.48 1.60
C GLU A 67 21.91 -38.13 0.20
N GLY A 68 22.34 -38.89 -0.81
CA GLY A 68 21.87 -38.72 -2.19
C GLY A 68 22.45 -37.49 -2.92
N GLU A 69 23.68 -37.09 -2.59
CA GLU A 69 24.38 -35.96 -3.23
C GLU A 69 23.67 -34.61 -3.03
N ARG A 70 23.06 -34.45 -1.85
CA ARG A 70 22.27 -33.28 -1.45
C ARG A 70 23.03 -32.40 -0.45
N TRP A 71 22.74 -31.11 -0.45
CA TRP A 71 23.25 -30.18 0.56
C TRP A 71 22.15 -29.21 1.02
N GLU A 72 22.27 -28.72 2.25
CA GLU A 72 21.40 -27.68 2.82
C GLU A 72 22.18 -26.70 3.70
N ILE A 73 21.75 -25.44 3.73
CA ILE A 73 22.21 -24.43 4.68
C ILE A 73 21.12 -23.39 4.94
N CYS A 74 21.11 -22.84 6.16
CA CYS A 74 20.31 -21.67 6.51
C CYS A 74 21.24 -20.49 6.75
N LEU A 75 21.08 -19.43 5.96
CA LEU A 75 21.82 -18.18 6.10
C LEU A 75 20.98 -17.18 6.89
N ASP A 76 21.61 -16.44 7.79
CA ASP A 76 21.00 -15.31 8.49
C ASP A 76 21.62 -14.02 7.96
N ILE A 77 20.88 -13.28 7.12
CA ILE A 77 21.39 -12.13 6.35
C ILE A 77 20.82 -10.82 6.93
N PRO A 78 21.64 -9.77 7.15
CA PRO A 78 21.15 -8.47 7.59
C PRO A 78 20.27 -7.78 6.54
N SER A 79 19.34 -6.94 6.99
CA SER A 79 18.57 -6.04 6.12
C SER A 79 19.49 -5.12 5.31
N GLY A 80 19.15 -4.94 4.04
CA GLY A 80 19.98 -4.24 3.07
C GLY A 80 20.12 -5.06 1.79
N GLY A 81 21.21 -4.79 1.07
CA GLY A 81 21.47 -5.35 -0.24
C GLY A 81 21.54 -4.27 -1.32
N LEU A 82 21.61 -4.64 -2.59
CA LEU A 82 21.42 -6.01 -3.09
C LEU A 82 22.61 -6.92 -2.80
N TYR A 83 22.32 -8.18 -2.51
CA TYR A 83 23.27 -9.23 -2.20
C TYR A 83 23.33 -10.24 -3.35
N ARG A 84 24.53 -10.77 -3.56
CA ARG A 84 24.78 -11.98 -4.33
C ARG A 84 25.12 -13.11 -3.39
N ILE A 85 24.40 -14.23 -3.52
CA ILE A 85 24.68 -15.48 -2.82
C ILE A 85 25.53 -16.32 -3.76
N GLU A 86 26.67 -16.80 -3.27
CA GLU A 86 27.62 -17.60 -4.04
C GLU A 86 27.81 -18.96 -3.39
N THR A 87 27.87 -19.99 -4.21
CA THR A 87 28.15 -21.35 -3.75
C THR A 87 29.43 -21.88 -4.41
N CYS A 88 30.12 -22.80 -3.74
CA CYS A 88 31.23 -23.55 -4.32
C CYS A 88 31.32 -24.96 -3.71
N LEU A 89 32.03 -25.85 -4.40
CA LEU A 89 32.37 -27.19 -3.91
C LEU A 89 33.90 -27.24 -3.69
N LYS A 90 34.33 -27.31 -2.43
CA LYS A 90 35.73 -27.24 -2.05
C LYS A 90 36.27 -28.65 -1.71
N PRO A 91 37.27 -29.16 -2.44
CA PRO A 91 38.09 -30.27 -1.98
C PRO A 91 38.92 -29.91 -0.73
N GLU A 92 39.17 -30.87 0.15
CA GLU A 92 39.93 -30.66 1.39
C GLU A 92 41.30 -30.02 1.11
N SER A 93 42.03 -30.51 0.10
CA SER A 93 43.38 -30.05 -0.27
C SER A 93 43.47 -28.62 -0.84
N PHE A 94 42.38 -28.02 -1.30
CA PHE A 94 42.41 -26.73 -2.02
C PHE A 94 42.19 -25.51 -1.11
N GLY A 95 42.74 -24.35 -1.48
CA GLY A 95 42.24 -23.07 -0.96
C GLY A 95 40.81 -22.80 -1.44
N ILE A 96 40.00 -22.04 -0.68
CA ILE A 96 38.59 -21.76 -1.04
C ILE A 96 38.50 -20.95 -2.35
N GLU A 97 39.52 -20.15 -2.66
CA GLU A 97 39.69 -19.38 -3.89
C GLU A 97 39.89 -20.25 -5.15
N TYR A 98 40.25 -21.52 -4.97
CA TYR A 98 40.42 -22.50 -6.05
C TYR A 98 39.33 -23.59 -6.04
N ALA A 99 38.30 -23.45 -5.21
CA ALA A 99 37.18 -24.39 -5.14
C ALA A 99 36.43 -24.49 -6.49
N PHE A 100 35.79 -25.63 -6.74
CA PHE A 100 34.97 -25.80 -7.93
C PHE A 100 33.74 -24.90 -7.88
N ARG A 101 33.32 -24.42 -9.06
CA ARG A 101 32.21 -23.49 -9.21
C ARG A 101 30.90 -24.02 -8.63
N GLY A 102 30.11 -23.10 -8.08
CA GLY A 102 28.71 -23.33 -7.77
C GLY A 102 27.80 -22.35 -8.50
N ASP A 103 26.49 -22.54 -8.33
CA ASP A 103 25.49 -21.57 -8.80
C ASP A 103 25.52 -20.31 -7.92
N MET A 104 25.02 -19.20 -8.48
CA MET A 104 24.87 -17.93 -7.79
C MET A 104 23.42 -17.47 -7.90
N ILE A 105 22.97 -16.71 -6.92
CA ILE A 105 21.69 -15.99 -6.97
C ILE A 105 21.99 -14.51 -6.78
N GLN A 106 21.51 -13.69 -7.72
CA GLN A 106 21.78 -12.26 -7.76
C GLN A 106 20.57 -11.42 -7.38
N HIS A 107 20.82 -10.16 -7.06
CA HIS A 107 19.83 -9.12 -6.80
C HIS A 107 18.90 -9.41 -5.62
N ILE A 108 19.40 -10.11 -4.60
CA ILE A 108 18.63 -10.43 -3.39
C ILE A 108 18.61 -9.22 -2.46
N GLY A 109 17.43 -8.76 -2.08
CA GLY A 109 17.28 -7.74 -1.05
C GLY A 109 16.64 -8.31 0.22
N VAL A 110 17.08 -7.83 1.38
CA VAL A 110 16.41 -8.09 2.66
C VAL A 110 15.82 -6.76 3.13
N GLY A 111 14.50 -6.64 3.07
CA GLY A 111 13.83 -5.34 3.14
C GLY A 111 12.37 -5.45 3.52
N GLU A 112 11.55 -4.57 2.94
CA GLU A 112 10.14 -4.44 3.29
C GLU A 112 9.23 -4.85 2.11
N LEU A 113 8.25 -5.69 2.37
CA LEU A 113 7.28 -6.20 1.39
C LEU A 113 5.90 -5.56 1.58
N PHE A 114 5.36 -5.00 0.50
CA PHE A 114 4.06 -4.36 0.49
C PHE A 114 3.15 -5.00 -0.56
N ALA A 115 1.99 -5.49 -0.13
CA ALA A 115 0.98 -5.99 -1.05
C ALA A 115 0.12 -4.83 -1.60
N ILE A 116 0.01 -4.79 -2.93
CA ILE A 116 -0.78 -3.83 -3.69
C ILE A 116 -2.14 -4.47 -3.98
N THR A 117 -3.21 -3.89 -3.43
CA THR A 117 -4.55 -4.46 -3.48
C THR A 117 -5.64 -3.42 -3.70
N GLY A 118 -6.78 -3.89 -4.21
CA GLY A 118 -7.92 -3.05 -4.54
C GLY A 118 -8.21 -3.07 -6.04
N GLN A 119 -8.63 -1.93 -6.59
CA GLN A 119 -9.16 -1.86 -7.96
C GLN A 119 -8.31 -1.02 -8.93
N SER A 120 -8.90 -0.49 -9.99
CA SER A 120 -8.21 0.21 -11.08
C SER A 120 -7.27 1.34 -10.64
N ASN A 121 -7.66 2.17 -9.67
CA ASN A 121 -6.78 3.22 -9.12
C ASN A 121 -5.56 2.64 -8.35
N SER A 122 -5.66 1.41 -7.83
CA SER A 122 -4.52 0.65 -7.31
C SER A 122 -3.70 0.03 -8.45
N ALA A 123 -4.35 -0.72 -9.34
CA ALA A 123 -3.70 -1.39 -10.47
C ALA A 123 -2.85 -0.43 -11.32
N GLY A 124 -3.32 0.81 -11.43
CA GLY A 124 -2.68 1.89 -12.16
C GLY A 124 -3.37 2.10 -13.47
N TYR A 125 -4.19 3.14 -13.55
CA TYR A 125 -4.94 3.51 -14.74
C TYR A 125 -4.58 4.94 -15.20
N GLY A 126 -3.51 5.53 -14.64
CA GLY A 126 -3.01 6.83 -15.08
C GLY A 126 -2.48 6.77 -16.50
N LYS A 127 -2.96 7.65 -17.37
CA LYS A 127 -2.71 7.62 -18.83
C LYS A 127 -1.72 8.67 -19.32
N ASP A 128 -1.45 9.70 -18.51
CA ASP A 128 -0.62 10.83 -18.92
C ASP A 128 0.88 10.48 -18.88
N ALA A 129 1.67 11.16 -19.70
CA ALA A 129 3.12 10.99 -19.70
C ALA A 129 3.77 11.68 -18.48
N ILE A 130 4.62 10.94 -17.76
CA ILE A 130 5.40 11.43 -16.62
C ILE A 130 6.76 10.74 -16.55
N TYR A 131 7.72 11.38 -15.88
CA TYR A 131 9.01 10.79 -15.55
C TYR A 131 8.97 10.14 -14.15
N ASP A 132 8.72 8.83 -14.11
CA ASP A 132 8.84 7.99 -12.90
C ASP A 132 9.64 6.72 -13.23
N PRO A 133 10.99 6.80 -13.30
CA PRO A 133 11.81 5.69 -13.77
C PRO A 133 11.96 4.55 -12.74
N PRO A 134 12.25 3.32 -13.19
CA PRO A 134 12.67 2.22 -12.32
C PRO A 134 13.90 2.56 -11.47
N GLU A 135 14.04 1.92 -10.31
CA GLU A 135 15.15 2.14 -9.39
C GLU A 135 15.65 0.84 -8.77
N ILE A 136 16.96 0.56 -8.88
CA ILE A 136 17.60 -0.61 -8.26
C ILE A 136 17.29 -0.63 -6.76
N GLY A 137 16.87 -1.79 -6.24
CA GLY A 137 16.39 -1.97 -4.86
C GLY A 137 14.89 -1.72 -4.68
N VAL A 138 14.16 -1.36 -5.75
CA VAL A 138 12.70 -1.38 -5.79
C VAL A 138 12.25 -2.44 -6.79
N HIS A 139 11.80 -3.59 -6.28
CA HIS A 139 11.48 -4.75 -7.11
C HIS A 139 10.00 -5.12 -6.97
N ILE A 140 9.50 -5.91 -7.91
CA ILE A 140 8.11 -6.35 -7.96
C ILE A 140 8.01 -7.85 -8.18
N LEU A 141 7.13 -8.51 -7.45
CA LEU A 141 6.60 -9.82 -7.84
C LEU A 141 5.45 -9.58 -8.82
N LYS A 142 5.69 -9.87 -10.10
CA LYS A 142 4.73 -9.67 -11.18
C LYS A 142 3.68 -10.78 -11.21
N ASN A 143 2.56 -10.53 -11.88
CA ASN A 143 1.45 -11.47 -12.04
C ASN A 143 1.84 -12.79 -12.76
N ASN A 144 2.96 -12.83 -13.48
CA ASN A 144 3.49 -14.04 -14.11
C ASN A 144 4.35 -14.90 -13.17
N GLY A 145 4.41 -14.57 -11.87
CA GLY A 145 5.17 -15.30 -10.86
C GLY A 145 6.68 -15.05 -10.89
N THR A 146 7.16 -14.02 -11.61
CA THR A 146 8.59 -13.66 -11.63
C THR A 146 8.86 -12.38 -10.85
N TRP A 147 9.95 -12.36 -10.10
CA TRP A 147 10.52 -11.14 -9.53
C TRP A 147 11.29 -10.37 -10.60
N ASP A 148 11.20 -9.05 -10.57
CA ASP A 148 11.88 -8.16 -11.52
C ASP A 148 12.07 -6.76 -10.91
N LEU A 149 12.85 -5.91 -11.59
CA LEU A 149 12.90 -4.49 -11.31
C LEU A 149 11.52 -3.85 -11.51
N ALA A 150 11.05 -3.07 -10.54
CA ALA A 150 9.73 -2.45 -10.65
C ALA A 150 9.71 -1.35 -11.71
N ALA A 151 8.80 -1.49 -12.68
CA ALA A 151 8.56 -0.54 -13.76
C ALA A 151 7.07 -0.54 -14.14
N HIS A 152 6.46 0.61 -14.39
CA HIS A 152 5.09 0.62 -14.92
C HIS A 152 5.05 0.02 -16.34
N PRO A 153 4.03 -0.77 -16.72
CA PRO A 153 2.98 -1.46 -15.97
C PRO A 153 3.23 -2.14 -14.63
N LEU A 154 2.78 -1.66 -13.46
CA LEU A 154 2.91 -2.52 -12.27
C LEU A 154 1.89 -3.67 -12.26
N ASN A 155 0.77 -3.57 -12.99
CA ASN A 155 -0.25 -4.63 -13.08
C ASN A 155 -0.28 -5.34 -14.45
N ASP A 156 0.87 -5.45 -15.13
CA ASP A 156 0.95 -6.17 -16.41
C ASP A 156 0.44 -7.61 -16.27
N SER A 157 -0.53 -7.97 -17.12
CA SER A 157 -1.19 -9.28 -17.13
C SER A 157 -0.55 -10.27 -18.11
N THR A 158 0.54 -9.88 -18.79
CA THR A 158 1.25 -10.73 -19.75
C THR A 158 1.73 -12.02 -19.10
N ARG A 159 1.22 -13.17 -19.57
CA ARG A 159 1.53 -14.51 -19.04
C ARG A 159 1.23 -14.64 -17.53
N SER A 160 0.19 -13.96 -17.05
CA SER A 160 -0.26 -14.09 -15.66
C SER A 160 -0.49 -15.56 -15.30
N ILE A 161 0.05 -15.99 -14.17
CA ILE A 161 -0.26 -17.29 -13.54
C ILE A 161 -1.48 -17.19 -12.63
N HIS A 162 -2.08 -15.99 -12.53
CA HIS A 162 -3.26 -15.65 -11.74
C HIS A 162 -4.41 -15.21 -12.67
N PRO A 163 -5.17 -16.13 -13.28
CA PRO A 163 -6.21 -15.78 -14.26
C PRO A 163 -7.29 -14.86 -13.73
N VAL A 164 -7.63 -14.98 -12.44
CA VAL A 164 -8.63 -14.14 -11.77
C VAL A 164 -8.18 -12.68 -11.61
N ASN A 165 -6.89 -12.39 -11.80
CA ASN A 165 -6.30 -11.07 -11.70
C ASN A 165 -5.96 -10.45 -13.07
N ILE A 166 -6.34 -11.09 -14.18
CA ILE A 166 -6.06 -10.56 -15.52
C ILE A 166 -6.89 -9.30 -15.79
N GLU A 167 -6.21 -8.21 -16.12
CA GLU A 167 -6.85 -6.96 -16.49
C GLU A 167 -7.57 -7.06 -17.85
N SER A 168 -8.77 -6.48 -17.91
CA SER A 168 -9.54 -6.37 -19.15
C SER A 168 -9.09 -5.19 -20.02
N ILE A 169 -8.35 -4.24 -19.44
CA ILE A 169 -7.84 -3.03 -20.07
C ILE A 169 -6.36 -2.92 -19.73
N ASN A 170 -5.53 -2.48 -20.68
CA ASN A 170 -4.12 -2.27 -20.41
C ASN A 170 -3.92 -1.28 -19.25
N PRO A 171 -3.19 -1.68 -18.19
CA PRO A 171 -2.87 -0.79 -17.09
C PRO A 171 -1.86 0.28 -17.53
N GLY A 172 -1.76 1.33 -16.73
CA GLY A 172 -0.85 2.45 -16.89
C GLY A 172 -0.15 2.80 -15.57
N HIS A 173 0.03 4.09 -15.31
CA HIS A 173 0.75 4.57 -14.13
C HIS A 173 -0.05 4.31 -12.84
N SER A 174 0.65 3.92 -11.78
CA SER A 174 0.12 3.63 -10.43
C SER A 174 0.94 4.38 -9.36
N PRO A 175 0.43 4.53 -8.11
CA PRO A 175 1.15 5.27 -7.08
C PRO A 175 2.36 4.52 -6.49
N TYR A 176 2.47 3.21 -6.74
CA TYR A 176 3.31 2.35 -5.90
C TYR A 176 4.81 2.36 -6.25
N LEU A 177 5.20 2.74 -7.47
CA LEU A 177 6.61 2.89 -7.81
C LEU A 177 7.23 4.09 -7.07
N SER A 178 6.64 5.28 -7.23
CA SER A 178 7.05 6.47 -6.47
C SER A 178 6.99 6.28 -4.94
N PHE A 179 5.97 5.59 -4.43
CA PHE A 179 5.87 5.16 -3.03
C PHE A 179 7.10 4.38 -2.58
N ALA A 180 7.45 3.32 -3.30
CA ALA A 180 8.53 2.42 -2.92
C ALA A 180 9.90 3.08 -3.06
N ARG A 181 10.10 3.93 -4.09
CA ARG A 181 11.30 4.76 -4.25
C ARG A 181 11.48 5.74 -3.09
N TYR A 182 10.40 6.39 -2.68
CA TYR A 182 10.42 7.30 -1.52
C TYR A 182 10.80 6.52 -0.25
N LEU A 183 10.15 5.39 0.03
CA LEU A 183 10.48 4.56 1.19
C LEU A 183 11.93 4.07 1.16
N LYS A 184 12.39 3.54 0.02
CA LYS A 184 13.77 3.10 -0.14
C LYS A 184 14.75 4.22 0.19
N ARG A 185 14.52 5.44 -0.30
CA ARG A 185 15.39 6.59 -0.01
C ARG A 185 15.42 6.92 1.49
N GLU A 186 14.28 6.93 2.16
CA GLU A 186 14.18 7.34 3.57
C GLU A 186 14.61 6.26 4.57
N LEU A 187 14.56 4.98 4.17
CA LEU A 187 14.94 3.83 4.99
C LEU A 187 16.33 3.28 4.65
N ASN A 188 16.85 3.60 3.46
CA ASN A 188 18.05 2.97 2.90
C ASN A 188 17.92 1.43 2.85
N MET A 189 16.74 0.94 2.50
CA MET A 189 16.40 -0.49 2.45
C MET A 189 15.73 -0.85 1.13
N PRO A 190 15.94 -2.08 0.62
CA PRO A 190 15.17 -2.56 -0.52
C PRO A 190 13.67 -2.64 -0.21
N VAL A 191 12.84 -2.41 -1.23
CA VAL A 191 11.38 -2.46 -1.12
C VAL A 191 10.85 -3.40 -2.20
N GLY A 192 10.06 -4.39 -1.79
CA GLY A 192 9.38 -5.31 -2.69
C GLY A 192 7.89 -4.99 -2.77
N LEU A 193 7.38 -4.93 -4.00
CA LEU A 193 5.97 -4.73 -4.30
C LEU A 193 5.34 -6.06 -4.73
N ILE A 194 4.22 -6.40 -4.14
CA ILE A 194 3.49 -7.64 -4.42
C ILE A 194 2.17 -7.27 -5.09
N GLN A 195 2.08 -7.45 -6.40
CA GLN A 195 0.90 -7.03 -7.16
C GLN A 195 -0.24 -8.06 -7.04
N ALA A 196 -1.44 -7.59 -6.68
CA ALA A 196 -2.64 -8.43 -6.64
C ALA A 196 -3.94 -7.65 -6.94
N SER A 197 -3.87 -6.37 -7.31
CA SER A 197 -5.07 -5.55 -7.56
C SER A 197 -5.74 -5.87 -8.89
N LEU A 198 -7.05 -5.61 -9.03
CA LEU A 198 -7.80 -5.86 -10.26
C LEU A 198 -8.80 -4.73 -10.57
N GLY A 199 -8.68 -4.13 -11.74
CA GLY A 199 -9.63 -3.16 -12.29
C GLY A 199 -11.10 -3.57 -12.17
N GLY A 200 -11.94 -2.65 -11.72
CA GLY A 200 -13.39 -2.87 -11.59
C GLY A 200 -13.84 -3.79 -10.45
N SER A 201 -12.91 -4.40 -9.70
CA SER A 201 -13.28 -5.35 -8.64
C SER A 201 -14.12 -4.72 -7.53
N SER A 202 -15.14 -5.45 -7.10
CA SER A 202 -15.95 -5.11 -5.94
C SER A 202 -15.38 -5.74 -4.67
N LEU A 203 -15.73 -5.20 -3.50
CA LEU A 203 -15.27 -5.70 -2.21
C LEU A 203 -15.68 -7.16 -1.92
N SER A 204 -16.68 -7.70 -2.64
CA SER A 204 -17.14 -9.09 -2.44
C SER A 204 -16.13 -10.11 -2.92
N GLN A 205 -15.35 -9.76 -3.94
CA GLN A 205 -14.30 -10.61 -4.50
C GLN A 205 -13.09 -10.69 -3.57
N TRP A 206 -12.94 -9.69 -2.69
CA TRP A 206 -11.90 -9.59 -1.67
C TRP A 206 -12.33 -10.16 -0.31
N ASN A 207 -13.58 -10.58 -0.15
CA ASN A 207 -14.08 -11.16 1.10
C ASN A 207 -14.23 -12.68 0.98
N PRO A 208 -13.55 -13.49 1.82
CA PRO A 208 -13.63 -14.95 1.74
C PRO A 208 -15.01 -15.51 2.12
N GLY A 209 -15.81 -14.75 2.87
CA GLY A 209 -17.22 -15.10 3.19
C GLY A 209 -18.23 -14.66 2.12
N GLU A 210 -17.78 -14.01 1.06
CA GLU A 210 -18.58 -13.61 -0.10
C GLU A 210 -18.09 -14.38 -1.34
N SER A 211 -17.69 -13.72 -2.41
CA SER A 211 -17.18 -14.40 -3.61
C SER A 211 -15.71 -14.85 -3.41
N GLY A 212 -14.88 -13.95 -2.86
CA GLY A 212 -13.57 -14.26 -2.29
C GLY A 212 -12.49 -14.77 -3.26
N GLU A 213 -12.70 -14.70 -4.57
CA GLU A 213 -11.73 -15.20 -5.55
C GLU A 213 -10.43 -14.39 -5.58
N LEU A 214 -10.50 -13.06 -5.43
CA LEU A 214 -9.31 -12.22 -5.33
C LEU A 214 -8.63 -12.35 -3.97
N TYR A 215 -9.40 -12.63 -2.92
CA TYR A 215 -8.84 -12.95 -1.61
C TYR A 215 -7.99 -14.23 -1.67
N ARG A 216 -8.52 -15.32 -2.25
CA ARG A 216 -7.78 -16.58 -2.40
C ARG A 216 -6.51 -16.36 -3.23
N ASN A 217 -6.62 -15.61 -4.32
CA ASN A 217 -5.47 -15.23 -5.13
C ASN A 217 -4.42 -14.44 -4.35
N LEU A 218 -4.83 -13.45 -3.54
CA LEU A 218 -3.92 -12.69 -2.68
C LEU A 218 -3.15 -13.62 -1.73
N MET A 219 -3.80 -14.61 -1.13
CA MET A 219 -3.13 -15.57 -0.24
C MET A 219 -2.10 -16.44 -0.99
N GLU A 220 -2.39 -16.85 -2.22
CA GLU A 220 -1.44 -17.56 -3.09
C GLU A 220 -0.22 -16.68 -3.41
N VAL A 221 -0.44 -15.44 -3.83
CA VAL A 221 0.63 -14.49 -4.16
C VAL A 221 1.50 -14.19 -2.93
N ILE A 222 0.90 -14.03 -1.74
CA ILE A 222 1.65 -13.83 -0.50
C ILE A 222 2.47 -15.07 -0.15
N THR A 223 1.93 -16.27 -0.36
CA THR A 223 2.69 -17.51 -0.17
C THR A 223 3.90 -17.54 -1.10
N ASP A 224 3.72 -17.19 -2.37
CA ASP A 224 4.80 -17.15 -3.37
C ASP A 224 5.90 -16.13 -3.01
N CYS A 225 5.56 -15.01 -2.38
CA CYS A 225 6.55 -14.02 -1.95
C CYS A 225 7.29 -14.38 -0.65
N GLY A 226 6.97 -15.52 -0.02
CA GLY A 226 7.60 -16.01 1.21
C GLY A 226 6.70 -15.97 2.45
N GLY A 227 5.41 -15.70 2.29
CA GLY A 227 4.38 -15.82 3.33
C GLY A 227 4.34 -14.67 4.34
N LYS A 228 5.13 -13.62 4.16
CA LYS A 228 5.24 -12.49 5.09
C LYS A 228 5.18 -11.16 4.35
N LEU A 229 4.55 -10.18 4.98
CA LEU A 229 4.43 -8.81 4.50
C LEU A 229 4.73 -7.83 5.62
N ARG A 230 5.23 -6.65 5.26
CA ARG A 230 5.27 -5.50 6.15
C ARG A 230 3.89 -4.90 6.34
N SER A 231 3.13 -4.79 5.25
CA SER A 231 1.84 -4.10 5.22
C SER A 231 1.03 -4.41 3.97
N LEU A 232 -0.28 -4.21 4.06
CA LEU A 232 -1.20 -4.13 2.92
C LEU A 232 -1.40 -2.66 2.49
N LEU A 233 -1.45 -2.41 1.18
CA LEU A 233 -1.86 -1.15 0.56
C LEU A 233 -3.19 -1.37 -0.17
N TRP A 234 -4.23 -0.63 0.23
CA TRP A 234 -5.61 -0.86 -0.22
C TRP A 234 -6.20 0.39 -0.89
N TYR A 235 -6.57 0.28 -2.16
CA TYR A 235 -7.32 1.34 -2.84
C TYR A 235 -8.47 0.76 -3.66
N GLN A 236 -9.65 0.75 -3.04
CA GLN A 236 -10.88 0.19 -3.57
C GLN A 236 -12.08 0.95 -3.00
N GLY A 237 -13.20 0.89 -3.72
CA GLY A 237 -14.50 1.30 -3.21
C GLY A 237 -15.44 1.79 -4.30
N CYS A 238 -14.94 2.20 -5.47
CA CYS A 238 -15.77 2.82 -6.51
C CYS A 238 -16.87 1.88 -7.00
N SER A 239 -16.60 0.57 -7.08
CA SER A 239 -17.57 -0.45 -7.51
C SER A 239 -18.64 -0.78 -6.44
N ASP A 240 -18.49 -0.27 -5.21
CA ASP A 240 -19.41 -0.52 -4.09
C ASP A 240 -20.23 0.74 -3.73
N THR A 241 -20.27 1.73 -4.63
CA THR A 241 -20.99 3.00 -4.43
C THR A 241 -22.49 2.92 -4.79
N SER A 242 -23.00 1.74 -5.17
CA SER A 242 -24.43 1.56 -5.40
C SER A 242 -25.22 1.60 -4.09
N SER A 243 -26.51 1.95 -4.17
CA SER A 243 -27.39 2.18 -3.02
C SER A 243 -27.53 0.99 -2.06
N SER A 244 -27.28 -0.24 -2.53
CA SER A 244 -27.31 -1.46 -1.73
C SER A 244 -25.96 -1.82 -1.09
N LEU A 245 -24.84 -1.41 -1.69
CA LEU A 245 -23.50 -1.85 -1.28
C LEU A 245 -22.81 -0.85 -0.35
N PHE A 246 -23.00 0.46 -0.53
CA PHE A 246 -22.26 1.45 0.25
C PHE A 246 -22.56 1.34 1.76
N LYS A 247 -23.80 0.99 2.09
CA LYS A 247 -24.31 0.89 3.48
C LYS A 247 -23.59 -0.18 4.30
N THR A 248 -23.11 -1.24 3.65
CA THR A 248 -22.43 -2.37 4.31
C THR A 248 -20.91 -2.36 4.09
N TYR A 249 -20.38 -1.38 3.34
CA TYR A 249 -18.97 -1.32 2.96
C TYR A 249 -18.02 -1.40 4.16
N GLY A 250 -18.27 -0.60 5.21
CA GLY A 250 -17.40 -0.56 6.39
C GLY A 250 -17.30 -1.90 7.13
N GLU A 251 -18.42 -2.59 7.31
CA GLU A 251 -18.45 -3.92 7.96
C GLU A 251 -17.74 -4.98 7.09
N ARG A 252 -18.02 -4.98 5.78
CA ARG A 252 -17.38 -5.89 4.83
C ARG A 252 -15.88 -5.65 4.73
N PHE A 253 -15.43 -4.40 4.79
CA PHE A 253 -14.01 -4.07 4.81
C PHE A 253 -13.35 -4.53 6.12
N ALA A 254 -14.01 -4.34 7.26
CA ALA A 254 -13.55 -4.86 8.53
C ALA A 254 -13.43 -6.40 8.52
N ASN A 255 -14.37 -7.11 7.88
CA ASN A 255 -14.32 -8.56 7.72
C ASN A 255 -13.15 -9.01 6.85
N PHE A 256 -12.89 -8.32 5.74
CA PHE A 256 -11.70 -8.55 4.91
C PHE A 256 -10.40 -8.40 5.73
N VAL A 257 -10.24 -7.29 6.46
CA VAL A 257 -9.05 -7.03 7.28
C VAL A 257 -8.87 -8.09 8.37
N ARG A 258 -9.95 -8.49 9.05
CA ARG A 258 -9.92 -9.54 10.09
C ARG A 258 -9.55 -10.90 9.51
N ALA A 259 -10.12 -11.27 8.37
CA ALA A 259 -9.80 -12.52 7.70
C ALA A 259 -8.33 -12.56 7.29
N LEU A 260 -7.83 -11.50 6.65
CA LEU A 260 -6.44 -11.39 6.21
C LEU A 260 -5.47 -11.55 7.39
N ARG A 261 -5.71 -10.80 8.48
CA ARG A 261 -4.89 -10.87 9.71
C ARG A 261 -4.88 -12.26 10.32
N LYS A 262 -6.04 -12.92 10.36
CA LYS A 262 -6.18 -14.29 10.87
C LYS A 262 -5.40 -15.28 10.02
N ASP A 263 -5.59 -15.26 8.71
CA ASP A 263 -5.02 -16.26 7.80
C ASP A 263 -3.50 -16.08 7.64
N LEU A 264 -2.99 -14.86 7.80
CA LEU A 264 -1.55 -14.57 7.85
C LEU A 264 -0.93 -14.72 9.25
N GLY A 265 -1.71 -15.10 10.27
CA GLY A 265 -1.22 -15.18 11.66
C GLY A 265 -0.63 -13.87 12.18
N SER A 266 -1.09 -12.73 11.64
CA SER A 266 -0.53 -11.40 11.87
C SER A 266 -1.64 -10.46 12.37
N PRO A 267 -2.04 -10.55 13.66
CA PRO A 267 -3.20 -9.82 14.21
C PRO A 267 -3.07 -8.30 14.12
N ASP A 268 -1.84 -7.79 14.05
CA ASP A 268 -1.52 -6.37 13.96
C ASP A 268 -1.05 -5.94 12.56
N LEU A 269 -1.28 -6.75 11.52
CA LEU A 269 -0.87 -6.40 10.14
C LEU A 269 -1.41 -5.01 9.77
N PRO A 270 -0.54 -4.04 9.49
CA PRO A 270 -0.96 -2.71 9.10
C PRO A 270 -1.65 -2.69 7.74
N VAL A 271 -2.67 -1.84 7.59
CA VAL A 271 -3.38 -1.62 6.34
C VAL A 271 -3.43 -0.12 6.06
N PHE A 272 -2.89 0.31 4.93
CA PHE A 272 -2.99 1.69 4.47
C PHE A 272 -4.04 1.77 3.38
N THR A 273 -5.18 2.37 3.69
CA THR A 273 -6.27 2.61 2.75
C THR A 273 -6.21 4.02 2.16
N VAL A 274 -6.62 4.16 0.91
CA VAL A 274 -6.83 5.47 0.28
C VAL A 274 -8.32 5.80 0.25
N GLN A 275 -8.69 6.97 0.76
CA GLN A 275 -10.07 7.46 0.65
C GLN A 275 -10.40 7.74 -0.81
N LEU A 276 -11.60 7.42 -1.31
CA LEU A 276 -11.95 7.62 -2.71
C LEU A 276 -11.75 9.07 -3.17
N ASN A 277 -11.20 9.23 -4.37
CA ASN A 277 -11.14 10.51 -5.07
C ASN A 277 -12.53 10.89 -5.59
N ARG A 278 -12.66 11.99 -6.32
CA ARG A 278 -13.88 12.40 -7.03
C ARG A 278 -14.14 11.58 -8.28
N PHE A 279 -15.40 11.57 -8.67
CA PHE A 279 -15.91 11.04 -9.92
C PHE A 279 -16.58 12.16 -10.70
N VAL A 280 -16.23 12.34 -11.97
CA VAL A 280 -16.66 13.48 -12.80
C VAL A 280 -17.47 12.97 -13.99
N ALA A 281 -18.73 12.64 -13.77
CA ALA A 281 -19.70 12.43 -14.84
C ALA A 281 -21.12 12.65 -14.31
N ASP A 282 -22.08 12.69 -15.23
CA ASP A 282 -23.48 12.58 -14.84
C ASP A 282 -23.74 11.21 -14.18
N PRO A 283 -24.65 11.12 -13.19
CA PRO A 283 -24.96 9.87 -12.49
C PRO A 283 -25.38 8.73 -13.41
N GLU A 284 -26.11 9.04 -14.48
CA GLU A 284 -26.51 8.11 -15.53
C GLU A 284 -25.49 8.12 -16.69
N PRO A 285 -25.11 6.96 -17.26
CA PRO A 285 -25.61 5.61 -17.02
C PRO A 285 -24.85 4.81 -15.95
N TRP A 286 -23.95 5.45 -15.19
CA TRP A 286 -22.99 4.76 -14.33
C TRP A 286 -23.57 4.34 -12.97
N GLY A 287 -24.76 4.85 -12.60
CA GLY A 287 -25.42 4.58 -11.32
C GLY A 287 -24.68 5.17 -10.11
N MET A 288 -23.78 6.13 -10.34
CA MET A 288 -22.95 6.76 -9.29
C MET A 288 -23.63 8.03 -8.82
N ASN A 289 -24.07 8.04 -7.56
CA ASN A 289 -24.71 9.19 -6.94
C ASN A 289 -23.94 9.67 -5.70
N ASP A 290 -24.28 10.87 -5.24
CA ASP A 290 -23.59 11.52 -4.12
C ASP A 290 -23.71 10.71 -2.82
N GLU A 291 -24.88 10.13 -2.51
CA GLU A 291 -25.09 9.37 -1.28
C GLU A 291 -24.17 8.14 -1.20
N GLY A 292 -24.11 7.35 -2.27
CA GLY A 292 -23.31 6.15 -2.32
C GLY A 292 -21.81 6.42 -2.30
N TRP A 293 -21.37 7.46 -3.02
CA TRP A 293 -19.97 7.87 -3.03
C TRP A 293 -19.53 8.45 -1.68
N ALA A 294 -20.36 9.31 -1.08
CA ALA A 294 -20.16 9.86 0.24
C ALA A 294 -20.11 8.75 1.32
N GLY A 295 -21.02 7.79 1.23
CA GLY A 295 -21.11 6.66 2.16
C GLY A 295 -19.86 5.79 2.16
N VAL A 296 -19.28 5.50 1.00
CA VAL A 296 -18.00 4.75 0.91
C VAL A 296 -16.84 5.58 1.47
N ARG A 297 -16.72 6.88 1.13
CA ARG A 297 -15.67 7.75 1.69
C ARG A 297 -15.75 7.85 3.22
N GLU A 298 -16.95 7.96 3.76
CA GLU A 298 -17.19 8.00 5.20
C GLU A 298 -16.85 6.65 5.86
N ALA A 299 -17.24 5.53 5.25
CA ALA A 299 -16.88 4.20 5.74
C ALA A 299 -15.35 4.00 5.77
N GLN A 300 -14.62 4.48 4.77
CA GLN A 300 -13.15 4.46 4.75
C GLN A 300 -12.56 5.32 5.87
N ARG A 301 -13.07 6.54 6.08
CA ARG A 301 -12.64 7.44 7.16
C ARG A 301 -12.85 6.81 8.53
N ARG A 302 -14.05 6.26 8.76
CA ARG A 302 -14.40 5.57 10.01
C ARG A 302 -13.57 4.31 10.24
N ALA A 303 -13.27 3.54 9.19
CA ALA A 303 -12.43 2.35 9.32
C ALA A 303 -11.05 2.66 9.94
N ALA A 304 -10.44 3.79 9.60
CA ALA A 304 -9.17 4.21 10.21
C ALA A 304 -9.29 4.65 11.69
N ARG A 305 -10.48 5.04 12.15
CA ARG A 305 -10.75 5.33 13.57
C ARG A 305 -11.12 4.07 14.36
N GLU A 306 -11.89 3.18 13.74
CA GLU A 306 -12.55 2.05 14.40
C GLU A 306 -11.74 0.74 14.34
N LEU A 307 -10.85 0.57 13.35
CA LEU A 307 -10.03 -0.62 13.18
C LEU A 307 -8.56 -0.33 13.55
N PRO A 308 -8.04 -0.93 14.63
CA PRO A 308 -6.63 -0.76 15.01
C PRO A 308 -5.68 -1.15 13.88
N GLY A 309 -4.66 -0.34 13.62
CA GLY A 309 -3.65 -0.58 12.57
C GLY A 309 -4.16 -0.35 11.15
N VAL A 310 -5.32 0.28 10.97
CA VAL A 310 -5.79 0.79 9.68
C VAL A 310 -5.54 2.29 9.61
N PHE A 311 -4.90 2.75 8.55
CA PHE A 311 -4.56 4.15 8.32
C PHE A 311 -5.16 4.63 7.00
N ILE A 312 -5.52 5.92 6.91
CA ILE A 312 -6.15 6.49 5.73
C ILE A 312 -5.32 7.61 5.11
N VAL A 313 -5.23 7.62 3.78
CA VAL A 313 -4.61 8.68 2.99
C VAL A 313 -5.67 9.39 2.15
N PRO A 314 -5.74 10.73 2.16
CA PRO A 314 -6.69 11.48 1.33
C PRO A 314 -6.29 11.46 -0.14
N SER A 315 -7.29 11.38 -1.02
CA SER A 315 -7.07 11.54 -2.47
C SER A 315 -7.97 12.57 -3.15
N ILE A 316 -8.80 13.32 -2.41
CA ILE A 316 -9.84 14.19 -2.98
C ILE A 316 -9.31 15.29 -3.92
N ASP A 317 -8.09 15.75 -3.68
CA ASP A 317 -7.37 16.78 -4.43
C ASP A 317 -6.41 16.21 -5.49
N ILE A 318 -6.38 14.89 -5.66
CA ILE A 318 -5.53 14.23 -6.64
C ILE A 318 -6.11 14.46 -8.05
N PRO A 319 -5.31 14.91 -9.04
CA PRO A 319 -5.79 15.10 -10.40
C PRO A 319 -6.20 13.77 -11.06
N LEU A 320 -7.15 13.84 -11.99
CA LEU A 320 -7.66 12.69 -12.74
C LEU A 320 -7.16 12.70 -14.19
N SER A 321 -6.97 11.53 -14.81
CA SER A 321 -6.70 11.38 -16.25
C SER A 321 -7.95 11.01 -17.07
N ASP A 322 -9.01 10.58 -16.42
CA ASP A 322 -10.35 10.45 -16.99
C ASP A 322 -11.40 10.86 -15.94
N ASN A 323 -12.64 10.38 -16.04
CA ASN A 323 -13.70 10.75 -15.09
C ASN A 323 -13.57 10.09 -13.71
N ILE A 324 -12.70 9.08 -13.52
CA ILE A 324 -12.64 8.32 -12.25
C ILE A 324 -11.22 7.91 -11.82
N HIS A 325 -10.28 7.84 -12.76
CA HIS A 325 -8.92 7.38 -12.51
C HIS A 325 -7.95 8.54 -12.28
N ASN A 326 -7.09 8.38 -11.27
CA ASN A 326 -6.02 9.32 -10.97
C ASN A 326 -5.06 9.46 -12.16
N SER A 327 -4.62 10.68 -12.43
CA SER A 327 -3.59 10.94 -13.43
C SER A 327 -2.23 10.39 -12.99
N SER A 328 -1.29 10.29 -13.94
CA SER A 328 0.07 9.83 -13.63
C SER A 328 0.78 10.77 -12.65
N TYR A 329 0.62 12.10 -12.79
CA TYR A 329 1.09 13.08 -11.81
C TYR A 329 0.43 12.92 -10.45
N GLY A 330 -0.89 12.70 -10.44
CA GLY A 330 -1.64 12.46 -9.22
C GLY A 330 -1.18 11.22 -8.47
N ASN A 331 -0.83 10.15 -9.20
CA ASN A 331 -0.31 8.93 -8.62
C ASN A 331 1.07 9.12 -7.96
N VAL A 332 1.94 9.97 -8.49
CA VAL A 332 3.22 10.31 -7.80
C VAL A 332 2.95 11.02 -6.48
N MET A 333 2.02 12.00 -6.47
CA MET A 333 1.61 12.69 -5.24
C MET A 333 1.03 11.72 -4.20
N LEU A 334 0.15 10.82 -4.65
CA LEU A 334 -0.47 9.82 -3.79
C LEU A 334 0.57 8.81 -3.24
N GLY A 335 1.52 8.40 -4.07
CA GLY A 335 2.62 7.52 -3.66
C GLY A 335 3.49 8.12 -2.56
N GLU A 336 3.83 9.41 -2.67
CA GLU A 336 4.54 10.14 -1.61
C GLU A 336 3.71 10.23 -0.31
N ARG A 337 2.41 10.50 -0.40
CA ARG A 337 1.53 10.53 0.78
C ARG A 337 1.47 9.18 1.49
N LEU A 338 1.30 8.10 0.73
CA LEU A 338 1.34 6.73 1.25
C LEU A 338 2.68 6.45 1.93
N ALA A 339 3.80 6.84 1.32
CA ALA A 339 5.13 6.60 1.88
C ALA A 339 5.33 7.36 3.19
N LYS A 340 4.92 8.64 3.26
CA LYS A 340 4.95 9.43 4.50
C LYS A 340 4.09 8.81 5.60
N SER A 341 2.90 8.32 5.27
CA SER A 341 2.03 7.63 6.23
C SER A 341 2.70 6.36 6.77
N VAL A 342 3.26 5.53 5.89
CA VAL A 342 4.03 4.33 6.28
C VAL A 342 5.23 4.68 7.16
N LEU A 343 6.01 5.70 6.80
CA LEU A 343 7.17 6.16 7.57
C LEU A 343 6.78 6.63 8.97
N LYS A 344 5.66 7.35 9.09
CA LYS A 344 5.13 7.80 10.38
C LYS A 344 4.72 6.62 11.25
N HIS A 345 3.83 5.77 10.74
CA HIS A 345 3.12 4.77 11.54
C HIS A 345 3.91 3.48 11.75
N LEU A 346 4.75 3.08 10.80
CA LEU A 346 5.52 1.83 10.90
C LEU A 346 6.98 2.05 11.33
N PHE A 347 7.53 3.23 11.07
CA PHE A 347 8.96 3.53 11.30
C PHE A 347 9.18 4.69 12.26
N GLY A 348 8.11 5.24 12.85
CA GLY A 348 8.20 6.27 13.91
C GLY A 348 8.81 7.60 13.45
N LYS A 349 8.85 7.87 12.14
CA LYS A 349 9.37 9.14 11.62
C LYS A 349 8.43 10.28 12.03
N LYS A 350 9.00 11.38 12.54
CA LYS A 350 8.26 12.57 12.95
C LYS A 350 7.88 13.42 11.74
N ILE A 351 6.89 12.98 10.98
CA ILE A 351 6.39 13.62 9.75
C ILE A 351 4.89 13.88 9.90
N LEU A 352 4.42 15.03 9.41
CA LEU A 352 2.99 15.29 9.26
C LEU A 352 2.46 14.54 8.03
N ALA A 353 1.80 13.41 8.29
CA ALA A 353 1.32 12.51 7.25
C ALA A 353 -0.17 12.13 7.38
N ASP A 354 -0.80 12.50 8.50
CA ASP A 354 -2.22 12.27 8.70
C ASP A 354 -3.00 13.51 8.30
N ALA A 355 -4.05 13.31 7.53
CA ALA A 355 -4.93 14.37 7.10
C ALA A 355 -5.78 14.90 8.26
N PRO A 356 -6.16 16.19 8.25
CA PRO A 356 -7.15 16.70 9.17
C PRO A 356 -8.45 15.90 9.10
N ASP A 357 -8.98 15.52 10.25
CA ASP A 357 -10.18 14.70 10.34
C ASP A 357 -11.11 15.24 11.41
N ILE A 358 -12.41 15.26 11.14
CA ILE A 358 -13.40 15.82 12.06
C ILE A 358 -13.49 14.97 13.33
N ALA A 359 -13.22 15.62 14.46
CA ALA A 359 -13.24 15.04 15.80
C ALA A 359 -14.58 15.32 16.50
N ARG A 360 -15.12 16.53 16.30
CA ARG A 360 -16.35 16.99 16.97
C ARG A 360 -17.06 18.05 16.13
N ALA A 361 -18.39 18.00 16.14
CA ALA A 361 -19.26 19.10 15.74
C ALA A 361 -20.21 19.41 16.90
N SER A 362 -20.24 20.66 17.35
CA SER A 362 -21.14 21.09 18.43
C SER A 362 -21.84 22.42 18.15
N LEU A 363 -23.12 22.52 18.50
CA LEU A 363 -23.88 23.76 18.53
C LEU A 363 -23.60 24.47 19.86
N SER A 364 -23.03 25.66 19.77
CA SER A 364 -22.75 26.53 20.91
C SER A 364 -23.99 27.33 21.30
N GLY A 365 -24.09 27.73 22.56
CA GLY A 365 -25.23 28.49 23.09
C GLY A 365 -25.47 29.88 22.48
N ASP A 366 -24.50 30.40 21.71
CA ASP A 366 -24.60 31.63 20.94
C ASP A 366 -25.13 31.42 19.50
N GLY A 367 -25.56 30.19 19.18
CA GLY A 367 -26.13 29.79 17.90
C GLY A 367 -25.10 29.48 16.80
N THR A 368 -23.81 29.37 17.14
CA THR A 368 -22.76 28.98 16.19
C THR A 368 -22.46 27.47 16.23
N VAL A 369 -22.10 26.89 15.08
CA VAL A 369 -21.64 25.51 14.99
C VAL A 369 -20.12 25.48 14.97
N ARG A 370 -19.53 24.77 15.93
CA ARG A 370 -18.08 24.61 16.07
C ARG A 370 -17.66 23.23 15.58
N LEU A 371 -16.85 23.20 14.52
CA LEU A 371 -16.24 21.99 13.97
C LEU A 371 -14.79 21.92 14.43
N VAL A 372 -14.37 20.81 15.03
CA VAL A 372 -13.01 20.59 15.54
C VAL A 372 -12.37 19.45 14.79
N PHE A 373 -11.12 19.65 14.37
CA PHE A 373 -10.37 18.69 13.58
C PHE A 373 -9.13 18.19 14.34
N ASP A 374 -8.91 16.88 14.30
CA ASP A 374 -7.65 16.25 14.68
C ASP A 374 -6.61 16.45 13.56
N ASN A 375 -5.34 16.12 13.84
CA ASN A 375 -4.24 16.10 12.85
C ASN A 375 -3.99 17.43 12.11
N VAL A 376 -4.31 18.57 12.74
CA VAL A 376 -3.97 19.90 12.22
C VAL A 376 -2.60 20.30 12.76
N GLY A 377 -1.65 20.59 11.86
CA GLY A 377 -0.28 20.95 12.23
C GLY A 377 -0.16 22.36 12.79
N SER A 378 -0.92 23.32 12.25
CA SER A 378 -0.99 24.68 12.83
C SER A 378 -2.40 25.27 12.80
N ARG A 379 -2.95 25.48 11.61
CA ARG A 379 -4.29 25.99 11.38
C ARG A 379 -4.88 25.40 10.12
N LEU A 380 -6.20 25.37 10.06
CA LEU A 380 -6.91 25.13 8.82
C LEU A 380 -6.77 26.35 7.89
N TYR A 381 -6.85 26.11 6.59
CA TYR A 381 -6.92 27.14 5.58
C TYR A 381 -8.00 26.82 4.55
N ALA A 382 -8.97 27.73 4.46
CA ALA A 382 -10.13 27.64 3.58
C ALA A 382 -10.05 28.61 2.39
N PHE A 383 -8.84 29.03 2.01
CA PHE A 383 -8.58 29.87 0.82
C PHE A 383 -9.40 31.17 0.74
N ASP A 384 -9.80 31.72 1.90
CA ASP A 384 -10.64 32.92 2.00
C ASP A 384 -11.91 32.84 1.12
N LEU A 385 -12.43 31.61 0.96
CA LEU A 385 -13.64 31.32 0.21
C LEU A 385 -14.82 32.06 0.82
N LYS A 386 -15.77 32.48 -0.03
CA LYS A 386 -17.05 32.98 0.46
C LYS A 386 -17.79 31.84 1.19
N PRO A 387 -18.60 32.13 2.21
CA PRO A 387 -19.32 31.10 2.97
C PRO A 387 -20.10 30.09 2.09
N LYS A 388 -20.82 30.59 1.08
CA LYS A 388 -21.55 29.77 0.09
C LYS A 388 -20.68 28.88 -0.81
N ASP A 389 -19.37 29.13 -0.82
CA ASP A 389 -18.38 28.43 -1.62
C ASP A 389 -17.52 27.48 -0.78
N LEU A 390 -17.73 27.43 0.53
CA LEU A 390 -17.11 26.44 1.39
C LEU A 390 -17.52 25.02 0.97
N PRO A 391 -16.61 24.04 1.09
CA PRO A 391 -16.93 22.64 0.83
C PRO A 391 -17.68 21.97 2.00
N ILE A 392 -18.39 22.74 2.83
CA ILE A 392 -19.15 22.29 3.99
C ILE A 392 -20.63 22.55 3.74
N SER A 393 -21.47 21.53 3.96
CA SER A 393 -22.92 21.65 3.98
C SER A 393 -23.48 21.21 5.33
N ILE A 394 -24.54 21.87 5.77
CA ILE A 394 -25.27 21.56 6.99
C ILE A 394 -26.73 21.39 6.64
N SER A 395 -27.35 20.34 7.18
CA SER A 395 -28.77 20.06 7.00
C SER A 395 -29.37 19.56 8.30
N ASP A 396 -30.68 19.65 8.42
CA ASP A 396 -31.45 19.05 9.51
C ASP A 396 -32.80 18.53 8.98
N GLU A 397 -33.73 18.20 9.87
CA GLU A 397 -35.07 17.72 9.51
C GLU A 397 -35.89 18.70 8.63
N SER A 398 -35.53 19.98 8.60
CA SER A 398 -36.19 21.03 7.80
C SER A 398 -35.44 21.34 6.50
N GLY A 399 -34.37 20.61 6.19
CA GLY A 399 -33.56 20.76 4.98
C GLY A 399 -32.27 21.54 5.19
N ASP A 400 -31.68 22.00 4.09
CA ASP A 400 -30.36 22.65 4.11
C ASP A 400 -30.36 23.96 4.91
N ILE A 401 -29.25 24.19 5.61
CA ILE A 401 -28.98 25.41 6.38
C ILE A 401 -27.79 26.13 5.75
N GLN A 402 -27.99 27.39 5.40
CA GLN A 402 -26.93 28.19 4.77
C GLN A 402 -25.91 28.64 5.81
N VAL A 403 -24.62 28.56 5.45
CA VAL A 403 -23.53 29.18 6.22
C VAL A 403 -23.46 30.66 5.82
N GLU A 404 -23.74 31.56 6.76
CA GLU A 404 -23.72 33.01 6.54
C GLU A 404 -22.33 33.61 6.69
N SER A 405 -21.56 33.10 7.64
CA SER A 405 -20.17 33.49 7.88
C SER A 405 -19.42 32.39 8.62
N TYR A 406 -18.09 32.45 8.56
CA TYR A 406 -17.23 31.55 9.32
C TYR A 406 -15.95 32.24 9.78
N SER A 407 -15.33 31.69 10.81
CA SER A 407 -13.94 31.97 11.19
C SER A 407 -13.16 30.66 11.32
N VAL A 408 -11.84 30.75 11.24
CA VAL A 408 -10.92 29.64 11.48
C VAL A 408 -10.06 29.98 12.69
N GLU A 409 -10.09 29.11 13.69
CA GLU A 409 -9.36 29.26 14.95
C GLU A 409 -8.51 28.02 15.19
N GLY A 410 -7.25 28.06 14.72
CA GLY A 410 -6.34 26.92 14.79
C GLY A 410 -6.94 25.70 14.08
N ASN A 411 -7.26 24.66 14.85
CA ASN A 411 -7.85 23.42 14.36
C ASN A 411 -9.39 23.41 14.30
N ALA A 412 -10.04 24.55 14.52
CA ALA A 412 -11.49 24.64 14.52
C ALA A 412 -12.01 25.61 13.45
N MET A 413 -13.21 25.31 12.96
CA MET A 413 -14.03 26.23 12.17
C MET A 413 -15.29 26.59 12.96
N ILE A 414 -15.57 27.88 13.08
CA ILE A 414 -16.78 28.40 13.74
C ILE A 414 -17.71 28.91 12.65
N LEU A 415 -18.91 28.34 12.56
CA LEU A 415 -19.88 28.61 11.51
C LEU A 415 -21.09 29.34 12.10
N ARG A 416 -21.47 30.46 11.50
CA ARG A 416 -22.76 31.10 11.75
C ARG A 416 -23.73 30.70 10.66
N LEU A 417 -24.89 30.22 11.07
CA LEU A 417 -25.89 29.65 10.18
C LEU A 417 -27.09 30.60 10.03
N SER A 418 -27.81 30.49 8.92
CA SER A 418 -28.99 31.32 8.63
C SER A 418 -30.17 31.08 9.56
N ARG A 419 -30.15 29.97 10.30
CA ARG A 419 -31.09 29.61 11.36
C ARG A 419 -30.43 28.63 12.31
N GLU A 420 -30.96 28.51 13.54
CA GLU A 420 -30.53 27.48 14.47
C GLU A 420 -30.83 26.08 13.88
N PRO A 421 -29.89 25.12 13.96
CA PRO A 421 -30.14 23.76 13.56
C PRO A 421 -31.17 23.05 14.44
N GLY A 422 -31.92 22.14 13.83
CA GLY A 422 -32.87 21.25 14.47
C GLY A 422 -32.24 20.21 15.40
N ALA A 423 -33.03 19.22 15.82
CA ALA A 423 -32.57 18.20 16.76
C ALA A 423 -31.60 17.18 16.11
N HIS A 424 -31.75 16.96 14.80
CA HIS A 424 -31.00 15.94 14.05
C HIS A 424 -30.11 16.58 12.99
N ALA A 425 -29.41 17.65 13.37
CA ALA A 425 -28.55 18.38 12.46
C ALA A 425 -27.28 17.61 12.12
N LEU A 426 -26.94 17.60 10.83
CA LEU A 426 -25.80 16.91 10.25
C LEU A 426 -24.88 17.91 9.55
N VAL A 427 -23.59 17.62 9.58
CA VAL A 427 -22.57 18.33 8.79
C VAL A 427 -21.86 17.37 7.85
N HIS A 428 -21.57 17.85 6.65
CA HIS A 428 -20.88 17.11 5.60
C HIS A 428 -19.73 17.98 5.05
N CYS A 429 -18.64 17.35 4.61
CA CYS A 429 -17.53 18.03 3.93
C CYS A 429 -17.13 17.25 2.68
N GLN A 430 -17.14 17.91 1.52
CA GLN A 430 -16.79 17.33 0.21
C GLN A 430 -17.46 15.96 -0.06
N HIS A 431 -18.73 15.83 0.30
CA HIS A 431 -19.42 14.55 0.26
C HIS A 431 -19.85 14.13 -1.15
N GLU A 432 -20.18 15.08 -2.01
CA GLU A 432 -20.59 14.88 -3.41
C GLU A 432 -19.59 14.02 -4.20
N THR A 433 -20.06 13.35 -5.26
CA THR A 433 -19.25 12.61 -6.23
C THR A 433 -18.16 13.50 -6.83
N ASN A 434 -18.54 14.71 -7.26
CA ASN A 434 -17.66 15.76 -7.77
C ASN A 434 -17.78 17.04 -6.93
N PRO A 435 -17.17 17.08 -5.72
CA PRO A 435 -17.28 18.24 -4.87
C PRO A 435 -16.47 19.41 -5.46
N ARG A 436 -16.74 20.61 -4.96
CA ARG A 436 -16.01 21.83 -5.34
C ARG A 436 -14.49 21.64 -5.25
N PRO A 437 -13.71 22.25 -6.16
CA PRO A 437 -12.30 21.91 -6.39
C PRO A 437 -11.35 22.33 -5.26
N LEU A 438 -11.77 23.21 -4.36
CA LEU A 438 -10.96 23.69 -3.25
C LEU A 438 -11.36 22.99 -1.95
N SER A 439 -10.46 22.15 -1.44
CA SER A 439 -10.55 21.55 -0.11
C SER A 439 -10.07 22.51 0.96
N ILE A 440 -10.63 22.40 2.17
CA ILE A 440 -9.97 22.96 3.36
C ILE A 440 -8.72 22.12 3.60
N ILE A 441 -7.59 22.77 3.86
CA ILE A 441 -6.31 22.09 4.09
C ILE A 441 -5.72 22.44 5.46
N ASP A 442 -4.81 21.60 5.96
CA ASP A 442 -3.88 22.03 7.00
C ASP A 442 -2.77 22.91 6.40
N ALA A 443 -2.49 24.05 7.02
CA ALA A 443 -1.56 25.05 6.49
C ALA A 443 -0.09 24.61 6.50
N VAL A 444 0.26 23.50 7.17
CA VAL A 444 1.65 23.01 7.26
C VAL A 444 1.87 21.79 6.35
N SER A 445 1.03 20.76 6.50
CA SER A 445 1.14 19.54 5.70
C SER A 445 0.57 19.70 4.29
N HIS A 446 -0.30 20.70 4.08
CA HIS A 446 -1.08 20.91 2.86
C HIS A 446 -1.95 19.70 2.48
N LEU A 447 -2.22 18.80 3.42
CA LEU A 447 -3.19 17.73 3.23
C LEU A 447 -4.60 18.30 3.34
N PRO A 448 -5.53 17.87 2.46
CA PRO A 448 -6.93 18.24 2.58
C PRO A 448 -7.56 17.55 3.81
N VAL A 449 -8.54 18.23 4.41
CA VAL A 449 -9.47 17.59 5.35
C VAL A 449 -10.07 16.37 4.68
N LEU A 450 -10.13 15.23 5.38
CA LEU A 450 -10.83 14.05 4.89
C LEU A 450 -12.30 14.37 4.65
N PRO A 451 -12.85 14.15 3.44
CA PRO A 451 -14.28 14.11 3.25
C PRO A 451 -14.99 13.29 4.33
N PHE A 452 -16.10 13.83 4.84
CA PHE A 452 -16.95 13.15 5.82
C PHE A 452 -18.42 13.41 5.49
N TYR A 453 -19.27 12.47 5.87
CA TYR A 453 -20.69 12.50 5.53
C TYR A 453 -21.55 12.14 6.73
N SER A 454 -22.62 12.91 6.95
CA SER A 454 -23.63 12.69 7.99
C SER A 454 -23.01 12.68 9.40
N PHE A 455 -22.10 13.62 9.67
CA PHE A 455 -21.52 13.78 11.00
C PHE A 455 -22.49 14.55 11.89
N GLU A 456 -22.86 13.99 13.03
CA GLU A 456 -23.85 14.58 13.93
C GLU A 456 -23.35 15.85 14.63
N ILE A 457 -24.19 16.88 14.67
CA ILE A 457 -23.95 18.09 15.45
C ILE A 457 -24.56 17.90 16.83
N SER A 458 -23.70 17.69 17.83
CA SER A 458 -24.12 17.62 19.24
C SER A 458 -24.54 18.99 19.77
N ARG A 459 -25.47 19.03 20.75
CA ARG A 459 -25.75 20.26 21.52
C ARG A 459 -24.90 20.23 22.78
N GLU A 460 -24.21 21.33 23.08
CA GLU A 460 -23.42 21.47 24.32
C GLU A 460 -24.29 21.56 25.58
#